data_AF-A0A934FHG0-F1
#
_entry.id   AF-A0A934FHG0-F1
#
_cell.length_a   1.000
_cell.length_b   1.000
_cell.length_c   1.000
_cell.angle_alpha   90.00
_cell.angle_beta   90.00
_cell.angle_gamma   90.00
#
_symmetry.space_group_name_H-M   'P 1'
#
loop_
_entity.id
_entity.type
_entity.pdbx_description
1 polymer ?
#
loop_
_entity_poly.entity_id
_entity_poly.type
_entity_poly.pdbx_seq_one_letter_code
_entity_poly.pdbx_strand_id
1 'polypeptide(L)'
;MSCPESQDSCCTPACRTKAAYFLGALVVILLGVGLNAMLKSYTETGAQAARDARAKERSKAQSEIRQTTAQELGTAALLDKAKGVYRIPVTAAMQLTLKDYENAAASRAAFVARVEKITAPPPKAPEKPSAFE
;
A
#
# COMPACT_ATOMS: atom_id res chain seq x y z
N MET A 1 -46.01 -16.62 -31.88
CA MET A 1 -44.95 -16.29 -30.91
C MET A 1 -44.63 -17.58 -30.17
N SER A 2 -43.73 -18.36 -30.74
CA SER A 2 -43.35 -19.68 -30.24
C SER A 2 -42.07 -19.51 -29.43
N CYS A 3 -42.07 -19.99 -28.19
CA CYS A 3 -40.92 -19.95 -27.29
C CYS A 3 -39.70 -20.69 -27.89
N PRO A 4 -38.47 -20.23 -27.63
CA PRO A 4 -37.27 -20.87 -28.14
C PRO A 4 -37.01 -22.21 -27.45
N GLU A 5 -36.82 -23.21 -28.30
CA GLU A 5 -36.26 -24.53 -28.06
C GLU A 5 -34.83 -24.39 -27.46
N SER A 6 -34.75 -24.23 -26.14
CA SER A 6 -33.50 -23.98 -25.41
C SER A 6 -33.15 -25.11 -24.43
N GLN A 7 -33.68 -26.33 -24.63
CA GLN A 7 -33.37 -27.47 -23.75
C GLN A 7 -32.71 -28.68 -24.45
N ASP A 8 -32.63 -28.73 -25.78
CA ASP A 8 -32.15 -29.94 -26.48
C ASP A 8 -30.63 -29.97 -26.80
N SER A 9 -29.90 -28.89 -26.54
CA SER A 9 -28.44 -28.83 -26.80
C SER A 9 -27.60 -29.73 -25.86
N CYS A 10 -28.21 -30.32 -24.83
CA CYS A 10 -27.54 -31.19 -23.85
C CYS A 10 -27.65 -32.70 -24.18
N CYS A 11 -28.41 -33.09 -25.21
CA CYS A 11 -28.76 -34.50 -25.46
C CYS A 11 -27.97 -35.19 -26.60
N THR A 12 -26.91 -34.58 -27.13
CA THR A 12 -25.99 -35.28 -28.06
C THR A 12 -24.96 -36.12 -27.30
N PRO A 13 -24.61 -37.33 -27.78
CA PRO A 13 -23.68 -38.22 -27.09
C PRO A 13 -22.31 -37.57 -26.85
N ALA A 14 -21.86 -36.71 -27.78
CA ALA A 14 -20.63 -35.94 -27.65
C ALA A 14 -20.66 -34.94 -26.47
N CYS A 15 -21.81 -34.33 -26.17
CA CYS A 15 -21.98 -33.41 -25.05
C CYS A 15 -21.96 -34.17 -23.71
N ARG A 16 -22.66 -35.31 -23.64
CA ARG A 16 -22.63 -36.22 -22.48
C ARG A 16 -21.23 -36.75 -22.17
N THR A 17 -20.49 -37.15 -23.19
CA THR A 17 -19.11 -37.63 -23.01
C THR A 17 -18.18 -36.53 -22.51
N LYS A 18 -18.28 -35.30 -23.05
CA LYS A 18 -17.49 -34.16 -22.56
C LYS A 18 -17.87 -33.76 -21.13
N ALA A 19 -19.16 -33.75 -20.80
CA ALA A 19 -19.64 -33.48 -19.44
C ALA A 19 -19.17 -34.57 -18.46
N ALA A 20 -19.18 -35.84 -18.85
CA ALA A 20 -18.66 -36.94 -18.05
C ALA A 20 -17.15 -36.81 -17.79
N TYR A 21 -16.36 -36.44 -18.79
CA TYR A 21 -14.94 -36.16 -18.60
C TYR A 21 -14.68 -34.96 -17.70
N PHE A 22 -15.45 -33.87 -17.86
CA PHE A 22 -15.33 -32.70 -17.01
C PHE A 22 -15.66 -33.02 -15.55
N LEU A 23 -16.77 -33.72 -15.31
CA LEU A 23 -17.15 -34.16 -13.97
C LEU A 23 -16.13 -35.14 -13.38
N GLY A 24 -15.64 -36.09 -14.18
CA GLY A 24 -14.59 -37.01 -13.75
C GLY A 24 -13.31 -36.27 -13.36
N ALA A 25 -12.85 -35.31 -14.17
CA ALA A 25 -11.69 -34.48 -13.86
C ALA A 25 -11.93 -33.64 -12.59
N LEU A 26 -13.12 -33.06 -12.44
CA LEU A 26 -13.50 -32.26 -11.28
C LEU A 26 -13.47 -33.12 -10.00
N VAL A 27 -13.99 -34.35 -10.04
CA VAL A 27 -13.94 -35.30 -8.92
C VAL A 27 -12.51 -35.63 -8.53
N VAL A 28 -11.63 -35.91 -9.50
CA VAL A 28 -10.21 -36.22 -9.22
C VAL A 28 -9.50 -35.01 -8.61
N ILE A 29 -9.75 -33.80 -9.11
CA ILE A 29 -9.17 -32.57 -8.57
C ILE A 29 -9.66 -32.33 -7.13
N LEU A 30 -10.96 -32.47 -6.87
CA LEU A 30 -11.51 -32.28 -5.53
C LEU A 30 -10.97 -33.32 -4.54
N LEU A 31 -10.81 -34.58 -4.95
CA LEU A 31 -10.16 -35.60 -4.13
C LEU A 31 -8.71 -35.22 -3.81
N GLY A 32 -7.94 -34.76 -4.80
CA GLY A 32 -6.57 -34.31 -4.61
C GLY A 32 -6.46 -33.12 -3.65
N VAL A 33 -7.33 -32.11 -3.82
CA VAL A 33 -7.39 -30.94 -2.92
C VAL A 33 -7.78 -31.35 -1.50
N GLY A 34 -8.79 -32.22 -1.35
CA GLY A 34 -9.26 -32.71 -0.06
C GLY A 34 -8.20 -33.51 0.69
N LEU A 35 -7.52 -34.45 0.01
CA LEU A 35 -6.41 -35.22 0.57
C LEU A 35 -5.26 -34.32 1.01
N ASN A 36 -4.87 -33.36 0.18
CA ASN A 36 -3.80 -32.42 0.52
C ASN A 36 -4.19 -31.53 1.70
N ALA A 37 -5.43 -31.04 1.76
CA ALA A 37 -5.91 -30.24 2.90
C ALA A 37 -5.91 -31.05 4.21
N MET A 38 -6.32 -32.32 4.14
CA MET A 38 -6.26 -33.24 5.28
C MET A 38 -4.82 -33.49 5.72
N LEU A 39 -3.91 -33.80 4.79
CA LEU A 39 -2.50 -34.04 5.10
C LEU A 39 -1.77 -32.78 5.59
N LYS A 40 -2.19 -31.59 5.15
CA LYS A 40 -1.59 -30.32 5.55
C LYS A 40 -1.68 -30.11 7.06
N SER A 41 -2.81 -30.41 7.71
CA SER A 41 -2.94 -30.26 9.16
C SER A 41 -2.03 -31.22 9.95
N TYR A 42 -1.69 -32.38 9.37
CA TYR A 42 -0.77 -33.34 9.99
C TYR A 42 0.71 -33.05 9.69
N THR A 43 1.02 -32.33 8.62
CA THR A 43 2.39 -32.05 8.15
C THR A 43 2.84 -30.62 8.44
N GLU A 44 1.96 -29.76 8.93
CA GLU A 44 2.29 -28.42 9.38
C GLU A 44 3.28 -28.47 10.55
N THR A 45 4.51 -28.02 10.29
CA THR A 45 5.53 -27.88 11.32
C THR A 45 5.16 -26.73 12.26
N GLY A 46 5.55 -26.81 13.53
CA GLY A 46 5.35 -25.71 14.49
C GLY A 46 5.98 -24.39 14.04
N ALA A 47 7.02 -24.44 13.19
CA ALA A 47 7.61 -23.26 12.57
C ALA A 47 6.68 -22.57 11.55
N GLN A 48 5.89 -23.34 10.80
CA GLN A 48 4.93 -22.81 9.84
C GLN A 48 3.75 -22.15 10.55
N ALA A 49 3.18 -22.82 11.57
CA ALA A 49 2.13 -22.24 12.40
C ALA A 49 2.57 -20.91 13.07
N ALA A 50 3.82 -20.85 13.56
CA ALA A 50 4.38 -19.63 14.13
C ALA A 50 4.62 -18.50 13.10
N ARG A 51 4.86 -18.84 11.82
CA ARG A 51 4.96 -17.85 10.73
C ARG A 51 3.58 -17.29 10.38
N ASP A 52 2.57 -18.15 10.31
CA ASP A 52 1.20 -17.75 9.98
C ASP A 52 0.58 -16.85 11.07
N ALA A 53 0.86 -17.14 12.34
CA ALA A 53 0.47 -16.27 13.46
C ALA A 53 1.07 -14.86 13.31
N ARG A 54 2.39 -14.75 13.10
CA ARG A 54 3.07 -13.46 12.90
C ARG A 54 2.61 -12.74 11.64
N ALA A 55 2.31 -13.48 10.57
CA ALA A 55 1.79 -12.90 9.33
C ALA A 55 0.42 -12.24 9.56
N LYS A 56 -0.46 -12.87 10.35
CA LYS A 56 -1.75 -12.29 10.75
C LYS A 56 -1.59 -11.06 11.64
N GLU A 57 -0.63 -11.05 12.55
CA GLU A 57 -0.33 -9.86 13.37
C GLU A 57 0.16 -8.69 12.50
N ARG A 58 1.10 -8.96 11.58
CA ARG A 58 1.64 -7.96 10.65
C ARG A 58 0.57 -7.40 9.71
N SER A 59 -0.34 -8.24 9.22
CA SER A 59 -1.42 -7.77 8.34
C SER A 59 -2.40 -6.85 9.06
N LYS A 60 -2.73 -7.16 10.33
CA LYS A 60 -3.52 -6.27 11.19
C LYS A 60 -2.82 -4.94 11.44
N ALA A 61 -1.57 -4.97 11.91
CA ALA A 61 -0.79 -3.76 12.15
C ALA A 61 -0.64 -2.92 10.87
N GLN A 62 -0.43 -3.55 9.71
CA GLN A 62 -0.37 -2.84 8.43
C GLN A 62 -1.70 -2.17 8.09
N SER A 63 -2.84 -2.82 8.37
CA SER A 63 -4.16 -2.22 8.12
C SER A 63 -4.41 -0.98 8.98
N GLU A 64 -4.02 -1.02 10.25
CA GLU A 64 -4.11 0.11 11.18
C GLU A 64 -3.21 1.27 10.74
N ILE A 65 -1.97 0.98 10.34
CA ILE A 65 -1.05 1.98 9.78
C ILE A 65 -1.65 2.59 8.51
N ARG A 66 -2.23 1.80 7.61
CA ARG A 66 -2.84 2.32 6.38
C ARG A 66 -4.05 3.20 6.67
N GLN A 67 -4.89 2.84 7.64
CA GLN A 67 -6.06 3.65 8.02
C GLN A 67 -5.63 4.98 8.64
N THR A 68 -4.69 4.96 9.59
CA THR A 68 -4.13 6.17 10.21
C THR A 68 -3.44 7.05 9.16
N THR A 69 -2.61 6.45 8.31
CA THR A 69 -1.91 7.16 7.21
C THR A 69 -2.90 7.79 6.22
N ALA A 70 -4.01 7.12 5.89
CA ALA A 70 -5.02 7.68 4.99
C ALA A 70 -5.70 8.94 5.56
N GLN A 71 -6.00 8.95 6.87
CA GLN A 71 -6.54 10.13 7.55
C GLN A 71 -5.48 11.25 7.65
N GLU A 72 -4.25 10.87 7.97
CA GLU A 72 -3.11 11.77 8.12
C GLU A 72 -2.68 12.45 6.82
N LEU A 73 -2.75 11.76 5.68
CA LEU A 73 -2.42 12.31 4.36
C LEU A 73 -3.53 13.21 3.80
N GLY A 74 -4.78 12.97 4.19
CA GLY A 74 -5.94 13.74 3.75
C GLY A 74 -6.13 15.05 4.52
N THR A 75 -5.46 15.21 5.67
CA THR A 75 -5.66 16.35 6.57
C THR A 75 -4.40 17.20 6.70
N ALA A 76 -4.59 18.51 6.83
CA ALA A 76 -3.50 19.40 7.21
C ALA A 76 -3.28 19.27 8.72
N ALA A 77 -2.03 19.06 9.14
CA ALA A 77 -1.68 18.87 10.53
C ALA A 77 -0.38 19.60 10.87
N LEU A 78 -0.30 20.12 12.10
CA LEU A 78 0.90 20.74 12.63
C LEU A 78 1.75 19.64 13.29
N LEU A 79 2.94 19.36 12.76
CA LEU A 79 3.82 18.30 13.26
C LEU A 79 4.77 18.83 14.34
N ASP A 80 5.44 19.95 14.09
CA ASP A 80 6.37 20.57 15.03
C ASP A 80 6.33 22.09 14.90
N LYS A 81 5.71 22.76 15.89
CA LYS A 81 5.54 24.22 15.88
C LYS A 81 6.86 24.95 16.03
N ALA A 82 7.77 24.40 16.85
CA ALA A 82 9.06 25.03 17.13
C ALA A 82 9.97 25.01 15.90
N LYS A 83 9.85 23.97 15.07
CA LYS A 83 10.61 23.84 13.81
C LYS A 83 9.84 24.32 12.57
N GLY A 84 8.58 24.73 12.72
CA GLY A 84 7.73 25.15 11.61
C GLY A 84 7.42 24.03 10.61
N VAL A 85 7.31 22.78 11.08
CA VAL A 85 7.04 21.61 10.23
C VAL A 85 5.53 21.35 10.21
N TYR A 86 4.95 21.44 9.01
CA TYR A 86 3.53 21.21 8.75
C TYR A 86 3.38 20.08 7.75
N ARG A 87 2.37 19.23 7.98
CA ARG A 87 1.88 18.29 6.99
C ARG A 87 0.75 18.95 6.22
N ILE A 88 0.84 18.92 4.90
CA ILE A 88 -0.15 19.52 4.00
C ILE A 88 -0.61 18.43 3.02
N PRO A 89 -1.92 18.27 2.75
CA PRO A 89 -2.41 17.35 1.74
C PRO A 89 -1.83 17.69 0.36
N VAL A 90 -1.56 16.66 -0.44
CA VAL A 90 -0.92 16.82 -1.77
C VAL A 90 -1.70 17.77 -2.68
N THR A 91 -3.04 17.71 -2.64
CA THR A 91 -3.92 18.59 -3.43
C THR A 91 -3.76 20.06 -3.04
N ALA A 92 -3.71 20.34 -1.73
CA ALA A 92 -3.48 21.69 -1.23
C ALA A 92 -2.06 22.18 -1.53
N ALA A 93 -1.06 21.30 -1.41
CA ALA A 93 0.31 21.62 -1.78
C ALA A 93 0.43 21.97 -3.28
N MET A 94 -0.24 21.21 -4.16
CA MET A 94 -0.28 21.52 -5.58
C MET A 94 -0.92 22.89 -5.85
N GLN A 95 -2.06 23.19 -5.23
CA GLN A 95 -2.69 24.51 -5.38
C GLN A 95 -1.78 25.65 -4.89
N LEU A 96 -1.08 25.44 -3.78
CA LEU A 96 -0.12 26.41 -3.26
C LEU A 96 1.02 26.64 -4.25
N THR A 97 1.56 25.57 -4.85
CA THR A 97 2.59 25.72 -5.87
C THR A 97 2.10 26.45 -7.11
N LEU A 98 0.86 26.21 -7.56
CA LEU A 98 0.31 26.95 -8.71
C LEU A 98 0.19 28.45 -8.40
N LYS A 99 -0.29 28.80 -7.19
CA LYS A 99 -0.36 30.19 -6.73
C LYS A 99 1.01 30.85 -6.63
N ASP A 100 1.98 30.16 -6.03
CA ASP A 100 3.35 30.67 -5.94
C ASP A 100 3.94 30.91 -7.34
N TYR A 101 3.70 30.01 -8.30
CA TYR A 101 4.26 30.11 -9.64
C TYR A 101 3.50 31.02 -10.61
N GLU A 102 2.46 31.75 -10.17
CA GLU A 102 1.85 32.83 -10.96
C GLU A 102 2.90 33.87 -11.39
N ASN A 103 3.88 34.16 -10.52
CA ASN A 103 5.09 34.89 -10.87
C ASN A 103 6.32 33.97 -10.77
N ALA A 104 6.59 33.24 -11.86
CA ALA A 104 7.67 32.26 -11.92
C ALA A 104 9.06 32.85 -11.60
N ALA A 105 9.32 34.11 -11.96
CA ALA A 105 10.61 34.76 -11.69
C ALA A 105 10.82 34.99 -10.18
N ALA A 106 9.81 35.55 -9.51
CA ALA A 106 9.85 35.77 -8.06
C ALA A 106 9.96 34.44 -7.29
N SER A 107 9.23 33.41 -7.70
CA SER A 107 9.23 32.11 -7.03
C SER A 107 10.55 31.36 -7.17
N ARG A 108 11.21 31.44 -8.33
CA ARG A 108 12.57 30.90 -8.50
C ARG A 108 13.59 31.63 -7.62
N ALA A 109 13.54 32.96 -7.58
CA ALA A 109 14.43 33.74 -6.71
C ALA A 109 14.23 33.40 -5.23
N ALA A 110 12.98 33.29 -4.78
CA ALA A 110 12.65 32.89 -3.42
C ALA A 110 13.12 31.46 -3.09
N PHE A 111 13.04 30.53 -4.05
CA PHE A 111 13.57 29.17 -3.89
C PHE A 111 15.10 29.16 -3.72
N VAL A 112 15.82 29.86 -4.59
CA VAL A 112 17.30 29.97 -4.51
C VAL A 112 17.72 30.56 -3.17
N ALA A 113 17.10 31.65 -2.73
CA ALA A 113 17.40 32.26 -1.43
C ALA A 113 17.17 31.31 -0.24
N ARG A 114 16.14 30.44 -0.31
CA ARG A 114 15.92 29.41 0.72
C ARG A 114 17.01 28.33 0.70
N VAL A 115 17.41 27.87 -0.49
CA VAL A 115 18.47 26.88 -0.63
C VAL A 115 19.77 27.44 -0.06
N GLU A 116 20.15 28.67 -0.43
CA GLU A 116 21.35 29.35 0.09
C GLU A 116 21.35 29.47 1.61
N LYS A 117 20.19 29.79 2.21
CA LYS A 117 20.06 29.85 3.67
C LYS A 117 20.24 28.50 4.35
N ILE A 118 19.79 27.42 3.72
CA ILE A 118 19.89 26.06 4.28
C ILE A 118 21.31 25.49 4.09
N THR A 119 21.96 25.82 2.99
CA THR A 119 23.32 25.36 2.67
C THR A 119 24.42 26.25 3.23
N ALA A 120 24.06 27.39 3.85
CA ALA A 120 25.00 28.28 4.50
C ALA A 120 25.86 27.53 5.54
N PRO A 121 27.18 27.78 5.59
CA PRO A 121 28.04 27.12 6.57
C PRO A 121 27.57 27.45 7.99
N PRO A 122 27.64 26.49 8.92
CA PRO A 122 27.23 26.73 10.30
C PRO A 122 28.06 27.89 10.90
N PRO A 123 27.45 28.72 11.76
CA PRO A 123 28.17 29.81 12.41
C PRO A 123 29.39 29.24 13.14
N LYS A 124 30.55 29.88 12.94
CA LYS A 124 31.79 29.50 13.63
C LYS A 124 31.50 29.48 15.13
N ALA A 125 31.84 28.37 15.80
CA ALA A 125 31.67 28.25 17.24
C ALA A 125 32.39 29.43 17.91
N PRO A 126 31.77 30.10 18.90
CA PRO A 126 32.43 31.18 19.63
C PRO A 126 33.75 30.64 20.18
N GLU A 127 34.84 31.35 19.88
CA GLU A 127 36.15 31.03 20.41
C GLU A 127 36.02 30.97 21.94
N LYS A 128 36.35 29.81 22.52
CA LYS A 128 36.41 29.67 23.98
C LYS A 128 37.29 30.80 24.50
N PRO A 129 36.82 31.68 25.40
CA PRO A 129 37.70 32.68 25.99
C PRO A 129 38.90 31.94 26.58
N SER A 130 40.10 32.32 26.13
CA SER A 130 41.32 31.67 26.55
C SER A 130 41.47 31.82 28.07
N ALA A 131 41.89 30.76 28.76
CA ALA A 131 41.95 30.74 30.23
C ALA A 131 43.11 31.57 30.82
N PHE A 132 43.68 32.51 30.07
CA PHE A 132 44.90 33.24 30.42
C PHE A 132 44.87 34.75 30.10
N GLU A 133 43.69 35.36 30.02
CA GLU A 133 43.54 36.82 30.22
C GLU A 133 42.86 37.11 31.55
#